data_AF-A0A0S8KKI1-F1
#
_entry.id   AF-A0A0S8KKI1-F1
#
_cell.length_a   1.000
_cell.length_b   1.000
_cell.length_c   1.000
_cell.angle_alpha   90.00
_cell.angle_beta   90.00
_cell.angle_gamma   90.00
#
_symmetry.space_group_name_H-M   'P 1'
#
loop_
_entity.id
_entity.type
_entity.pdbx_description
1 polymer ?
#
loop_
_entity_poly.entity_id
_entity_poly.type
_entity_poly.pdbx_seq_one_letter_code
_entity_poly.pdbx_strand_id
1 'polypeptide(L)'
;PTKIRELSLIGEKGMFLVNYLTQDLYFYENDFRNGNWEGLAIMGVSEGQRIRHNVKRKEPLLAELESFVEAIENDVEPQIGGEEALRAVLLAERLIESGEQHQVVWV
;
A
#
# COMPACT_ATOMS: atom_id res chain seq x y z
N PRO A 1 16.85 15.76 8.88
CA PRO A 1 16.50 14.50 8.20
C PRO A 1 15.03 14.54 7.76
N THR A 2 14.69 14.05 6.57
CA THR A 2 13.31 14.07 6.03
C THR A 2 12.58 12.79 6.42
N LYS A 3 11.39 12.91 7.01
CA LYS A 3 10.53 11.76 7.34
C LYS A 3 9.77 11.34 6.08
N ILE A 4 9.93 10.09 5.67
CA ILE A 4 9.27 9.52 4.48
C ILE A 4 8.41 8.34 4.93
N ARG A 5 7.13 8.33 4.53
CA ARG A 5 6.20 7.20 4.71
C ARG A 5 5.33 7.09 3.48
N GLU A 6 5.88 6.42 2.48
CA GLU A 6 5.25 6.27 1.18
C GLU A 6 5.15 4.79 0.82
N LEU A 7 4.10 4.42 0.11
CA LEU A 7 3.91 3.11 -0.48
C LEU A 7 3.58 3.29 -1.96
N SER A 8 4.30 2.56 -2.81
CA SER A 8 3.98 2.46 -4.23
C SER A 8 3.46 1.06 -4.55
N LEU A 9 2.37 1.00 -5.31
CA LEU A 9 1.80 -0.24 -5.82
C LEU A 9 1.82 -0.15 -7.35
N ILE A 10 2.60 -1.00 -7.99
CA ILE A 10 2.79 -0.99 -9.44
C ILE A 10 2.01 -2.17 -10.04
N GLY A 11 1.27 -1.89 -11.10
CA GLY A 11 0.54 -2.89 -11.88
C GLY A 11 0.55 -2.56 -13.37
N GLU A 12 -0.08 -3.42 -14.17
CA GLU A 12 -0.10 -3.28 -15.63
C GLU A 12 -0.68 -1.94 -16.11
N LYS A 13 -1.71 -1.43 -15.42
CA LYS A 13 -2.45 -0.21 -15.81
C LYS A 13 -1.84 1.09 -15.30
N GLY A 14 -0.84 1.00 -14.43
CA GLY A 14 -0.29 2.18 -13.77
C GLY A 14 0.25 1.90 -12.38
N MET A 15 0.42 2.98 -11.63
CA MET A 15 0.98 2.95 -10.28
C MET A 15 0.11 3.77 -9.33
N PHE A 16 -0.18 3.22 -8.16
CA PHE A 16 -0.67 3.99 -7.03
C PHE A 16 0.49 4.44 -6.16
N LEU A 17 0.46 5.70 -5.74
CA LEU A 17 1.39 6.27 -4.77
C LEU A 17 0.59 6.81 -3.58
N VAL A 18 0.86 6.23 -2.41
CA VAL A 18 0.29 6.65 -1.13
C VAL A 18 1.34 7.44 -0.37
N ASN A 19 0.99 8.63 0.12
CA ASN A 19 1.77 9.32 1.15
C ASN A 19 0.98 9.30 2.47
N TYR A 20 1.45 8.51 3.44
CA TYR A 20 0.76 8.34 4.73
C TYR A 20 0.86 9.56 5.64
N LEU A 21 1.85 10.44 5.43
CA LEU A 21 1.99 11.66 6.24
C LEU A 21 0.96 12.71 5.86
N THR A 22 0.73 12.90 4.56
CA THR A 22 -0.23 13.90 4.04
C THR A 22 -1.62 13.30 3.79
N GLN A 23 -1.76 11.98 3.91
CA GLN A 23 -2.95 11.20 3.58
C GLN A 23 -3.41 11.42 2.13
N ASP A 24 -2.44 11.46 1.21
CA ASP A 24 -2.71 11.62 -0.22
C ASP A 24 -2.57 10.28 -0.96
N LEU A 25 -3.47 10.04 -1.90
CA LEU A 25 -3.45 8.91 -2.81
C LEU A 25 -3.46 9.42 -4.24
N TYR A 26 -2.42 9.07 -5.00
CA TYR A 26 -2.31 9.35 -6.43
C TYR A 26 -2.38 8.07 -7.23
N PHE A 27 -3.07 8.13 -8.36
CA PHE A 27 -2.99 7.15 -9.42
C PHE A 27 -2.28 7.77 -10.62
N TYR A 28 -1.29 7.06 -11.14
CA TYR A 28 -0.56 7.40 -12.36
C TYR A 28 -0.90 6.33 -13.40
N GLU A 29 -1.63 6.72 -14.44
CA GLU A 29 -2.01 5.82 -15.51
C GLU A 29 -0.86 5.59 -16.49
N ASN A 30 -0.70 4.35 -16.93
CA ASN A 30 0.14 4.04 -18.09
C ASN A 30 -0.71 4.25 -19.35
N ASP A 31 -0.55 5.37 -20.05
CA ASP A 31 -1.28 5.61 -21.30
C ASP A 31 -0.66 4.76 -22.43
N PHE A 32 -1.25 3.58 -22.65
CA PHE A 32 -1.01 2.78 -23.86
C PHE A 32 -1.85 3.35 -25.00
N ARG A 33 -1.45 4.50 -25.57
CA ARG A 33 -1.97 4.93 -26.87
C ARG A 33 -1.49 3.95 -27.94
N ASN A 34 -2.29 2.89 -28.14
CA ASN A 34 -2.21 2.00 -29.26
C ASN A 34 -2.48 2.79 -30.55
N GLY A 35 -1.42 3.06 -31.31
CA GLY A 35 -1.50 3.70 -32.62
C GLY A 35 -0.14 3.87 -33.29
N ASN A 36 0.35 2.80 -33.91
CA ASN A 36 1.36 2.79 -34.99
C ASN A 36 2.87 2.97 -34.68
N TRP A 37 3.42 2.47 -33.57
CA TRP A 37 4.88 2.42 -33.43
C TRP A 37 5.39 1.13 -32.77
N GLU A 38 5.24 0.01 -33.48
CA GLU A 38 5.75 -1.33 -33.11
C GLU A 38 7.28 -1.39 -32.89
N GLY A 39 8.03 -0.30 -33.13
CA GLY A 39 9.49 -0.26 -33.01
C GLY A 39 10.08 0.57 -31.87
N LEU A 40 9.28 1.32 -31.09
CA LEU A 40 9.79 2.32 -30.14
C LEU A 40 9.27 2.20 -28.71
N ALA A 41 8.52 1.15 -28.39
CA ALA A 41 7.94 0.90 -27.07
C ALA A 41 8.97 0.56 -25.95
N ILE A 42 10.27 0.70 -26.21
CA ILE A 42 11.36 0.35 -25.28
C ILE A 42 11.78 1.55 -24.40
N MET A 43 11.35 2.79 -24.68
CA MET A 43 11.98 3.98 -24.05
C MET A 43 11.08 5.00 -23.34
N GLY A 44 9.83 4.69 -23.00
CA GLY A 44 9.10 5.62 -22.14
C GLY A 44 7.64 5.27 -21.91
N VAL A 45 7.27 5.19 -20.64
CA VAL A 45 5.87 5.24 -20.21
C VAL A 45 5.38 6.65 -20.52
N SER A 46 4.43 6.80 -21.44
CA SER A 46 3.76 8.10 -21.65
C SER A 46 3.03 8.46 -20.36
N GLU A 47 3.28 9.65 -19.79
CA GLU A 47 2.52 10.15 -18.63
C GLU A 47 1.04 10.21 -19.01
N GLY A 48 0.27 9.20 -18.59
CA GLY A 48 -1.18 9.18 -18.73
C GLY A 48 -1.86 10.12 -17.75
N GLN A 49 -3.14 9.88 -17.45
CA GLN A 49 -3.83 10.70 -16.47
C GLN A 49 -3.22 10.52 -15.07
N ARG A 50 -2.99 11.64 -14.39
CA ARG A 50 -2.71 11.67 -12.95
C ARG A 50 -3.99 12.01 -12.21
N ILE A 51 -4.48 11.09 -11.40
CA ILE A 51 -5.68 11.28 -10.59
C ILE A 51 -5.27 11.40 -9.12
N ARG A 52 -5.71 12.45 -8.45
CA ARG A 52 -5.63 12.55 -6.98
C ARG A 52 -6.95 12.09 -6.40
N HIS A 53 -6.92 11.00 -5.66
CA HIS A 53 -8.10 10.52 -4.93
C HIS A 53 -8.27 11.32 -3.64
N ASN A 54 -9.48 11.82 -3.42
CA ASN A 54 -9.81 12.54 -2.19
C ASN A 54 -10.10 11.54 -1.07
N VAL A 55 -9.06 11.22 -0.29
CA VAL A 55 -9.22 10.43 0.93
C VAL A 55 -9.67 11.37 2.05
N LYS A 56 -10.79 11.06 2.69
CA LYS A 56 -11.25 11.84 3.84
C LYS A 56 -10.22 11.74 4.95
N ARG A 57 -9.65 12.88 5.32
CA ARG A 57 -8.68 12.93 6.40
C ARG A 57 -9.35 12.57 7.70
N LYS A 58 -8.74 11.63 8.41
CA LYS A 58 -9.16 11.18 9.73
C LYS A 58 -7.91 10.91 10.55
N GLU A 59 -7.96 11.25 11.82
CA GLU A 59 -6.88 10.95 12.74
C GLU A 59 -6.78 9.41 12.89
N PRO A 60 -5.62 8.78 12.61
CA PRO A 60 -5.53 7.33 12.53
C PRO A 60 -5.87 6.60 13.83
N LEU A 61 -5.43 7.11 14.99
CA LEU A 61 -5.70 6.45 16.27
C LEU A 61 -7.18 6.53 16.63
N LEU A 62 -7.82 7.67 16.40
CA LEU A 62 -9.26 7.80 16.54
C LEU A 62 -9.99 6.81 15.64
N ALA A 63 -9.57 6.66 14.38
CA ALA A 63 -10.20 5.71 13.46
C ALA A 63 -10.09 4.26 13.96
N GLU A 64 -8.94 3.88 14.51
CA GLU A 64 -8.70 2.55 15.09
C GLU A 64 -9.57 2.33 16.35
N LEU A 65 -9.59 3.29 17.27
CA LEU A 65 -10.39 3.20 18.50
C LEU A 65 -11.89 3.16 18.21
N GLU A 66 -12.37 3.94 17.24
CA GLU A 66 -13.77 3.88 16.79
C GLU A 66 -14.11 2.51 16.22
N SER A 67 -13.24 1.93 15.38
CA SER A 67 -13.45 0.56 14.85
C SER A 67 -13.46 -0.49 15.97
N PHE A 68 -12.62 -0.33 17.00
CA PHE A 68 -12.59 -1.24 18.14
C PHE A 68 -13.88 -1.17 18.97
N VAL A 69 -14.34 0.04 19.29
CA VAL A 69 -15.60 0.25 20.03
C VAL A 69 -16.78 -0.29 19.23
N GLU A 70 -16.84 -0.01 17.93
CA GLU A 70 -17.90 -0.51 17.04
C GLU A 70 -17.95 -2.04 17.00
N ALA A 71 -16.80 -2.72 16.98
CA ALA A 71 -16.73 -4.17 17.02
C ALA A 71 -17.32 -4.74 18.32
N ILE A 72 -17.04 -4.09 19.45
CA ILE A 72 -17.56 -4.50 20.77
C ILE A 72 -19.07 -4.23 20.87
N GLU A 73 -19.52 -3.04 20.49
CA GLU A 73 -20.92 -2.63 20.63
C GLU A 73 -21.85 -3.47 19.76
N ASN A 74 -21.39 -3.91 18.59
CA ASN A 74 -22.19 -4.66 17.63
C ASN A 74 -21.92 -6.17 17.65
N ASP A 75 -21.03 -6.65 18.51
CA ASP A 75 -20.62 -8.06 18.59
C ASP A 75 -20.20 -8.63 17.22
N VAL A 76 -19.38 -7.86 16.49
CA VAL A 76 -18.85 -8.24 15.18
C VAL A 76 -17.35 -8.48 15.24
N GLU A 77 -16.85 -9.29 14.30
CA GLU A 77 -15.41 -9.53 14.20
C GLU A 77 -14.66 -8.20 13.92
N PRO A 78 -13.54 -7.95 14.63
CA PRO A 78 -12.73 -6.76 14.38
C PRO A 78 -12.10 -6.83 13.00
N GLN A 79 -11.75 -5.66 12.43
CA GLN A 79 -11.09 -5.60 11.12
C GLN A 79 -9.77 -6.38 11.05
N ILE A 80 -9.10 -6.56 12.19
CA ILE A 80 -7.88 -7.36 12.33
C ILE A 80 -8.05 -8.26 13.54
N GLY A 81 -8.13 -9.57 13.30
CA GLY A 81 -8.22 -10.59 14.35
C GLY A 81 -6.87 -10.88 15.02
N GLY A 82 -6.92 -11.54 16.18
CA GLY A 82 -5.72 -11.92 16.92
C GLY A 82 -4.80 -12.89 16.17
N GLU A 83 -5.37 -13.81 15.39
CA GLU A 83 -4.59 -14.76 14.58
C GLU A 83 -3.85 -14.04 13.43
N GLU A 84 -4.50 -13.08 12.77
CA GLU A 84 -3.91 -12.27 11.71
C GLU A 84 -2.80 -11.37 12.25
N ALA A 85 -3.02 -10.75 13.42
CA ALA A 85 -2.00 -9.97 14.11
C ALA A 85 -0.78 -10.83 14.48
N LEU A 86 -1.00 -12.06 14.96
CA LEU A 86 0.09 -12.99 15.28
C LEU A 86 0.88 -13.39 14.03
N ARG A 87 0.21 -13.63 12.89
CA ARG A 87 0.88 -13.90 11.61
C ARG A 87 1.76 -12.72 11.17
N ALA A 88 1.30 -11.48 11.37
CA ALA A 88 2.11 -10.30 11.05
C ALA A 88 3.39 -10.24 11.90
N VAL A 89 3.30 -10.52 13.20
CA VAL A 89 4.47 -10.59 14.10
C VAL A 89 5.41 -11.71 13.68
N LEU A 90 4.87 -12.91 13.40
CA LEU A 90 5.64 -14.05 12.92
C LEU A 90 6.45 -13.69 11.67
N LEU A 91 5.82 -13.08 10.67
CA LEU A 91 6.48 -12.66 9.44
C LEU A 91 7.57 -11.61 9.71
N ALA A 92 7.32 -10.65 10.60
CA ALA A 92 8.32 -9.66 10.99
C ALA A 92 9.56 -10.30 11.61
N GLU A 93 9.39 -11.30 12.48
CA GLU A 93 10.52 -12.07 13.03
C GLU A 93 11.29 -12.83 11.95
N ARG A 94 10.60 -13.50 11.02
CA ARG A 94 11.25 -14.24 9.93
C ARG A 94 12.00 -13.31 8.97
N LEU A 95 11.51 -12.09 8.74
CA LEU A 95 12.22 -11.07 7.97
C LEU A 95 13.51 -10.63 8.66
N ILE A 96 13.50 -10.46 9.99
CA ILE A 96 14.69 -10.14 10.77
C ILE A 96 15.70 -11.30 10.68
N GLU A 97 15.24 -12.52 10.90
CA GLU A 97 16.07 -13.74 10.80
C GLU A 97 16.73 -13.87 9.42
N SER A 98 15.96 -13.67 8.35
CA SER A 98 16.47 -13.67 6.97
C SER A 98 17.53 -12.59 6.75
N GLY A 99 17.32 -11.39 7.30
CA GLY A 99 18.26 -10.28 7.21
C GLY A 99 19.57 -10.54 7.96
N GLU A 100 19.53 -11.21 9.10
CA GLU A 100 20.72 -11.58 9.87
C GLU A 100 21.50 -12.71 9.19
N GLN A 101 20.81 -13.77 8.76
CA GLN A 101 21.42 -14.97 8.18
C GLN A 101 21.79 -14.81 6.70
N HIS A 102 21.27 -13.78 6.02
CA HIS A 102 21.40 -13.56 4.58
C HIS A 102 20.93 -14.76 3.75
N GLN A 103 19.86 -15.42 4.21
CA GLN A 103 19.28 -16.61 3.60
C GLN A 103 17.76 -16.51 3.51
N VAL A 104 17.16 -17.26 2.59
CA VAL A 104 15.71 -17.37 2.47
C VAL A 104 15.18 -18.23 3.63
N VAL A 105 14.25 -17.66 4.40
CA VAL A 105 13.54 -18.36 5.48
C VAL A 105 12.12 -18.69 5.01
N TRP A 106 11.74 -19.96 5.09
CA TRP A 106 10.43 -20.44 4.68
C TRP A 106 9.46 -20.36 5.86
N VAL A 107 8.22 -19.97 5.59
CA VAL A 107 7.12 -19.80 6.57
C VAL A 107 5.97 -20.71 6.21
#